data_AF-A0A359LPT2-F1
#
_entry.id   AF-A0A359LPT2-F1
#
_cell.length_a   1.000
_cell.length_b   1.000
_cell.length_c   1.000
_cell.angle_alpha   90.00
_cell.angle_beta   90.00
_cell.angle_gamma   90.00
#
_symmetry.space_group_name_H-M   'P 1'
#
loop_
_entity.id
_entity.type
_entity.pdbx_description
1 polymer ?
#
loop_
_entity_poly.entity_id
_entity_poly.type
_entity_poly.pdbx_seq_one_letter_code
_entity_poly.pdbx_strand_id
1 'polypeptide(L)'
;VPIIVAINKVDKPDAQPERIKQQLADRNLLAESWGGDVIMVPVSAKTKDGLDLLLEYILLVSDMKDLKANPTRPAVGSVLEAQLDRGRGPVA
;
A
#
# COMPACT_ATOMS: atom_id res chain seq x y z
N VAL A 1 3.68 6.83 -9.26
CA VAL A 1 3.03 6.54 -7.96
C VAL A 1 4.04 5.77 -7.14
N PRO A 2 4.29 6.10 -5.85
CA PRO A 2 5.26 5.35 -5.05
C PRO A 2 4.71 3.95 -4.81
N ILE A 3 5.59 2.95 -4.72
CA ILE A 3 5.18 1.56 -4.48
C ILE A 3 5.75 1.13 -3.13
N ILE A 4 4.86 0.65 -2.27
CA ILE A 4 5.22 -0.02 -1.01
C ILE A 4 4.66 -1.44 -1.13
N VAL A 5 5.49 -2.44 -0.83
CA VAL A 5 5.13 -3.85 -0.94
C VAL A 5 4.96 -4.46 0.45
N ALA A 6 3.78 -4.98 0.74
CA ALA A 6 3.53 -5.80 1.92
C ALA A 6 3.66 -7.29 1.56
N ILE A 7 4.69 -7.97 2.06
CA ILE A 7 4.89 -9.41 1.86
C ILE A 7 4.08 -10.15 2.93
N ASN A 8 2.89 -10.62 2.55
CA ASN A 8 1.93 -11.19 3.50
C ASN A 8 2.17 -12.67 3.82
N LYS A 9 1.53 -13.16 4.89
CA LYS A 9 1.53 -14.55 5.39
C LYS A 9 2.86 -15.02 6.00
N VAL A 10 3.59 -14.11 6.64
CA VAL A 10 4.87 -14.45 7.32
C VAL A 10 4.68 -15.25 8.61
N ASP A 11 3.45 -15.39 9.09
CA ASP A 11 3.08 -16.27 10.20
C ASP A 11 3.19 -17.77 9.85
N LYS A 12 3.32 -18.10 8.57
CA LYS A 12 3.41 -19.48 8.12
C LYS A 12 4.84 -20.02 8.20
N PRO A 13 5.05 -21.29 8.60
CA PRO A 13 6.38 -21.88 8.70
C PRO A 13 7.08 -22.06 7.34
N ASP A 14 6.33 -22.12 6.25
CA ASP A 14 6.83 -22.21 4.87
C ASP A 14 7.03 -20.85 4.20
N ALA A 15 6.81 -19.75 4.93
CA ALA A 15 7.00 -18.40 4.40
C ALA A 15 8.46 -18.17 3.99
N GLN A 16 8.66 -17.69 2.77
CA GLN A 16 9.98 -17.37 2.22
C GLN A 16 10.04 -15.91 1.73
N PRO A 17 10.05 -14.90 2.63
CA PRO A 17 10.02 -13.49 2.24
C PRO A 17 11.20 -13.09 1.35
N GLU A 18 12.40 -13.59 1.63
CA GLU A 18 13.60 -13.30 0.83
C GLU A 18 13.48 -13.79 -0.62
N ARG A 19 12.86 -14.95 -0.84
CA ARG A 19 12.58 -15.45 -2.20
C ARG A 19 11.62 -14.52 -2.94
N ILE A 20 10.64 -13.95 -2.26
CA ILE A 20 9.72 -12.96 -2.87
C ILE A 20 10.47 -11.69 -3.24
N LYS A 21 11.38 -11.19 -2.39
CA LYS A 21 12.24 -10.04 -2.72
C LYS A 21 13.07 -10.29 -3.98
N GLN A 22 13.66 -11.48 -4.13
CA GLN A 22 14.39 -11.87 -5.35
C GLN A 22 13.49 -11.82 -6.59
N GLN A 23 12.31 -12.45 -6.52
CA GLN A 23 11.36 -12.49 -7.64
C GLN A 23 10.81 -11.09 -8.01
N LEU A 24 10.71 -10.19 -7.04
CA LEU A 24 10.32 -8.80 -7.27
C LEU A 24 11.45 -7.99 -7.90
N ALA A 25 12.70 -8.24 -7.50
CA ALA A 25 13.87 -7.61 -8.13
C ALA A 25 13.94 -7.95 -9.63
N ASP A 26 13.65 -9.20 -10.02
CA ASP A 26 13.55 -9.62 -11.43
C ASP A 26 12.44 -8.87 -12.20
N ARG A 27 11.49 -8.25 -11.50
CA ARG A 27 10.39 -7.45 -12.05
C ARG A 27 10.63 -5.94 -11.91
N ASN A 28 11.88 -5.52 -11.71
CA ASN A 28 12.28 -4.13 -11.49
C ASN A 28 11.69 -3.50 -10.22
N LEU A 29 11.39 -4.31 -9.20
CA LEU A 29 11.03 -3.84 -7.86
C LEU A 29 12.16 -4.23 -6.92
N LEU A 30 13.18 -3.38 -6.81
CA LEU A 30 14.35 -3.64 -5.99
C LEU A 30 14.12 -3.11 -4.57
N ALA A 31 14.32 -3.96 -3.56
CA ALA A 31 14.15 -3.60 -2.16
C ALA A 31 15.17 -2.54 -1.71
N GLU A 32 14.77 -1.61 -0.84
CA GLU A 32 15.70 -0.63 -0.22
C GLU A 32 16.89 -1.29 0.49
N SER A 33 16.67 -2.44 1.13
CA SER A 33 17.75 -3.19 1.80
C SER A 33 18.86 -3.66 0.85
N TRP A 34 18.58 -3.68 -0.47
CA TRP A 34 19.53 -4.04 -1.52
C TRP A 34 19.94 -2.83 -2.37
N GLY A 35 19.71 -1.61 -1.86
CA GLY A 35 20.04 -0.37 -2.56
C GLY A 35 19.01 0.06 -3.61
N GLY A 36 17.81 -0.53 -3.60
CA GLY A 36 16.68 -0.07 -4.42
C GLY A 36 15.89 1.07 -3.76
N ASP A 37 14.71 1.34 -4.29
CA ASP A 37 13.78 2.41 -3.88
C ASP A 37 12.42 1.88 -3.39
N VAL A 38 12.22 0.56 -3.42
CA VAL A 38 10.96 -0.06 -3.01
C VAL A 38 11.04 -0.50 -1.55
N ILE A 39 10.19 0.09 -0.72
CA ILE A 39 9.99 -0.35 0.66
C ILE A 39 9.25 -1.70 0.63
N MET A 40 9.85 -2.72 1.22
CA MET A 40 9.26 -4.06 1.32
C MET A 40 9.12 -4.48 2.79
N VAL A 41 7.89 -4.60 3.27
CA VAL A 41 7.59 -4.90 4.68
C VAL A 41 7.03 -6.33 4.79
N PRO A 42 7.68 -7.24 5.53
CA PRO A 42 7.09 -8.52 5.88
C PRO A 42 5.94 -8.33 6.86
N VAL A 43 4.76 -8.90 6.57
CA VAL A 43 3.56 -8.76 7.40
C VAL A 43 2.78 -10.06 7.52
N SER A 44 2.02 -10.17 8.61
CA SER A 44 0.95 -11.17 8.75
C SER A 44 -0.36 -10.44 8.97
N ALA A 45 -1.21 -10.42 7.95
CA ALA A 45 -2.56 -9.86 8.08
C ALA A 45 -3.43 -10.62 9.10
N LYS A 46 -3.09 -11.87 9.43
CA LYS A 46 -3.83 -12.70 10.37
C LYS A 46 -3.48 -12.39 11.83
N THR A 47 -2.17 -12.35 12.14
CA THR A 47 -1.68 -12.05 13.49
C THR A 47 -1.48 -10.55 13.73
N LYS A 48 -1.65 -9.75 12.67
CA LYS A 48 -1.39 -8.30 12.61
C LYS A 48 0.08 -7.92 12.77
N ASP A 49 0.97 -8.89 12.62
CA ASP A 49 2.41 -8.63 12.68
C ASP A 49 2.86 -7.78 11.49
N GLY A 50 3.77 -6.83 11.75
CA GLY A 50 4.31 -5.90 10.75
C GLY A 50 3.34 -4.84 10.20
N LEU A 51 2.06 -4.82 10.61
CA LEU A 51 1.09 -3.84 10.11
C LEU A 51 1.36 -2.42 10.62
N ASP A 52 1.80 -2.27 11.88
CA ASP A 52 2.15 -0.96 12.43
C ASP A 52 3.35 -0.37 11.69
N LEU A 53 4.38 -1.18 11.44
CA LEU A 53 5.53 -0.77 10.64
C LEU A 53 5.15 -0.41 9.19
N LEU A 54 4.24 -1.16 8.57
CA LEU A 54 3.72 -0.83 7.24
C LEU A 54 3.02 0.54 7.24
N LEU A 55 2.22 0.84 8.26
CA LEU A 55 1.55 2.13 8.40
C LEU A 55 2.55 3.27 8.59
N GLU A 56 3.59 3.07 9.41
CA GLU A 56 4.67 4.05 9.59
C GLU A 56 5.35 4.40 8.26
N TYR A 57 5.67 3.40 7.43
CA TYR A 57 6.24 3.65 6.11
C TYR A 57 5.28 4.36 5.15
N ILE A 58 3.98 4.04 5.18
CA ILE A 58 2.97 4.76 4.37
C ILE A 58 2.92 6.24 4.76
N LEU A 59 2.93 6.54 6.06
CA LEU A 59 2.95 7.91 6.56
C LEU A 59 4.23 8.64 6.14
N LEU A 60 5.39 8.01 6.32
CA LEU A 60 6.68 8.55 5.92
C LEU A 60 6.72 8.93 4.42
N VAL A 61 6.30 8.01 3.55
CA VAL A 61 6.27 8.26 2.10
C VAL A 61 5.27 9.37 1.73
N SER A 62 4.16 9.47 2.47
CA SER A 62 3.15 10.51 2.26
C SER A 62 3.68 11.90 2.65
N ASP A 63 4.39 11.99 3.77
CA ASP A 63 5.01 13.22 4.25
C ASP A 63 6.11 13.71 3.29
N MET A 64 6.96 12.78 2.80
CA MET A 64 7.97 13.09 1.79
C MET A 64 7.38 13.61 0.47
N LYS A 65 6.12 13.30 0.17
CA LYS A 65 5.43 13.74 -1.04
C LYS A 65 4.79 15.12 -0.94
N ASP A 66 4.76 15.70 0.26
CA ASP A 66 4.14 17.00 0.55
C ASP A 66 2.77 17.17 -0.14
N LEU A 67 1.91 16.16 0.01
CA LEU A 67 0.61 16.11 -0.67
C LEU A 67 -0.24 17.34 -0.33
N LYS A 68 -0.72 18.06 -1.36
CA LYS A 68 -1.54 19.28 -1.22
C LYS A 68 -2.95 19.11 -1.78
N ALA A 69 -3.88 19.86 -1.22
CA ALA A 69 -5.22 20.04 -1.75
C ALA A 69 -5.64 21.52 -1.63
N ASN A 70 -6.58 21.94 -2.48
CA ASN A 70 -7.17 23.27 -2.39
C ASN A 70 -8.65 23.13 -2.01
N PRO A 71 -9.05 23.50 -0.78
CA PRO A 71 -10.44 23.40 -0.33
C PRO A 71 -11.35 24.55 -0.79
N THR A 72 -10.81 25.63 -1.37
CA THR A 72 -11.60 26.82 -1.75
C THR A 72 -12.05 26.84 -3.21
N ARG A 73 -11.54 25.91 -4.03
CA ARG A 73 -11.92 25.78 -5.45
C ARG A 73 -13.18 24.91 -5.63
N PRO A 74 -13.88 24.98 -6.78
CA PRO A 74 -14.94 24.03 -7.12
C PRO A 74 -14.46 22.57 -7.02
N ALA A 75 -15.34 21.72 -6.48
CA ALA A 75 -15.04 20.32 -6.24
C ALA A 75 -14.75 19.58 -7.56
N VAL A 76 -13.71 18.75 -7.54
CA VAL A 76 -13.36 17.81 -8.62
C VAL A 76 -12.98 16.50 -7.95
N GLY A 77 -13.50 15.39 -8.48
CA GLY A 77 -13.22 14.07 -7.96
C GLY A 77 -13.49 12.99 -9.01
N SER A 78 -13.25 11.75 -8.64
CA SER A 78 -13.50 10.56 -9.45
C SER A 78 -14.50 9.67 -8.75
N VAL A 79 -15.44 9.08 -9.50
CA VAL A 79 -16.37 8.07 -8.97
C VAL A 79 -15.63 6.74 -8.85
N LEU A 80 -15.64 6.14 -7.67
CA LEU A 80 -15.01 4.83 -7.44
C LEU A 80 -15.98 3.70 -7.77
N GLU A 81 -17.20 3.76 -7.23
CA GLU A 81 -18.26 2.77 -7.45
C GLU A 81 -19.62 3.48 -7.48
N ALA A 82 -20.60 2.91 -8.18
CA ALA A 82 -21.97 3.40 -8.18
C ALA A 82 -22.94 2.23 -8.06
N GLN A 83 -23.97 2.38 -7.25
CA GLN A 83 -24.97 1.34 -6.99
C GLN A 83 -26.37 1.92 -6.82
N LEU A 84 -27.38 1.07 -6.98
CA LEU A 84 -28.77 1.43 -6.72
C LEU A 84 -29.18 0.94 -5.33
N ASP A 85 -29.39 1.88 -4.41
CA ASP A 85 -29.92 1.59 -3.08
C ASP A 85 -31.46 1.71 -3.09
N ARG A 86 -32.15 0.74 -2.49
CA ARG A 86 -33.63 0.68 -2.52
C ARG A 86 -34.30 1.85 -1.79
N GLY A 87 -33.65 2.44 -0.79
CA GLY A 87 -34.19 3.56 0.00
C GLY A 87 -33.66 4.93 -0.42
N ARG A 88 -32.44 4.96 -0.97
CA ARG A 88 -31.73 6.22 -1.30
C ARG A 88 -31.67 6.51 -2.80
N GLY A 89 -32.09 5.57 -3.64
CA GLY A 89 -32.00 5.69 -5.08
C GLY A 89 -30.56 5.49 -5.58
N PRO A 90 -30.21 6.05 -6.75
CA PRO A 90 -28.86 5.97 -7.30
C PRO A 90 -27.84 6.66 -6.36
N VAL A 91 -26.82 5.91 -5.95
CA VAL A 91 -25.72 6.42 -5.12
C VAL A 91 -24.37 6.11 -5.77
N ALA A 92 -23.40 6.98 -5.53
CA ALA A 92 -22.02 6.90 -6.00
C ALA A 92 -21.08 7.46 -4.92
#